data_AF-A0AAI9X090-F1
#
_entry.id   AF-A0AAI9X090-F1
#
_cell.length_a   1.000
_cell.length_b   1.000
_cell.length_c   1.000
_cell.angle_alpha   90.00
_cell.angle_beta   90.00
_cell.angle_gamma   90.00
#
_symmetry.space_group_name_H-M   'P 1'
#
loop_
_entity.id
_entity.type
_entity.pdbx_description
1 polymer ?
#
loop_
_entity_poly.entity_id
_entity_poly.type
_entity_poly.pdbx_seq_one_letter_code
_entity_poly.pdbx_strand_id
1 'polypeptide(L)'
;MTESLKILDLLNKWGYLTAEQIALLLNKPIESAKTNLKTLQKKQLYKIDKTTRKNIYFLSHKGNTFVGRVHKKNIKVNYYELAHQDMLIKWLCSQTDIEHYQTERELKMENGNLNAYPDLIITKNDDSEIYVEFERTQKSPSRFKKKLDGHTKWLRNGGQIYWITPTQTLANWIQRQIDKDDFKIELQQVIIWSTQ
;
A
#
# COMPACT_ATOMS: atom_id res chain seq x y z
N MET A 1 20.69 9.90 1.53
CA MET A 1 19.41 10.53 1.97
C MET A 1 19.30 10.42 3.50
N THR A 2 19.02 11.52 4.21
CA THR A 2 18.87 11.48 5.68
C THR A 2 17.62 10.72 6.09
N GLU A 3 17.58 10.14 7.29
CA GLU A 3 16.42 9.35 7.77
C GLU A 3 15.13 10.18 7.81
N SER A 4 15.23 11.45 8.19
CA SER A 4 14.12 12.40 8.11
C SER A 4 13.56 12.58 6.68
N LEU A 5 14.40 12.55 5.64
CA LEU A 5 13.93 12.59 4.25
C LEU A 5 13.26 11.27 3.84
N LYS A 6 13.76 10.14 4.33
CA LYS A 6 13.11 8.83 4.11
C LYS A 6 11.71 8.80 4.72
N ILE A 7 11.50 9.36 5.92
CA ILE A 7 10.16 9.44 6.53
C ILE A 7 9.21 10.28 5.68
N LEU A 8 9.68 11.42 5.15
CA LEU A 8 8.85 12.25 4.26
C LEU A 8 8.50 11.50 2.97
N ASP A 9 9.43 10.74 2.40
CA ASP A 9 9.17 9.88 1.25
C ASP A 9 8.17 8.76 1.57
N LEU A 10 8.28 8.12 2.73
CA LEU A 10 7.30 7.13 3.17
C LEU A 10 5.90 7.75 3.32
N LEU A 11 5.78 8.90 3.98
CA LEU A 11 4.51 9.63 4.09
C LEU A 11 3.99 10.10 2.73
N ASN A 12 4.89 10.41 1.81
CA ASN A 12 4.56 10.71 0.43
C ASN A 12 3.86 9.49 -0.19
N LYS A 13 4.56 8.36 -0.28
CA LYS A 13 4.11 7.13 -0.93
C LYS A 13 2.83 6.57 -0.30
N TRP A 14 2.84 6.41 1.01
CA TRP A 14 1.77 5.77 1.78
C TRP A 14 0.62 6.72 2.15
N GLY A 15 0.81 8.03 2.04
CA GLY A 15 -0.17 9.06 2.38
C GLY A 15 -0.23 9.38 3.87
N TYR A 16 -0.45 8.39 4.72
CA TYR A 16 -0.41 8.53 6.18
C TYR A 16 0.15 7.27 6.84
N LEU A 17 0.87 7.40 7.95
CA LEU A 17 1.49 6.27 8.66
C LEU A 17 1.47 6.50 10.17
N THR A 18 1.51 5.43 10.97
CA THR A 18 1.85 5.52 12.40
C THR A 18 3.37 5.47 12.61
N ALA A 19 3.83 5.78 13.83
CA ALA A 19 5.25 5.68 14.16
C ALA A 19 5.77 4.23 14.09
N GLU A 20 4.95 3.25 14.48
CA GLU A 20 5.25 1.82 14.37
C GLU A 20 5.45 1.41 12.91
N GLN A 21 4.53 1.84 12.03
CA GLN A 21 4.61 1.55 10.60
C GLN A 21 5.86 2.18 9.96
N ILE A 22 6.19 3.42 10.31
CA ILE A 22 7.42 4.08 9.85
C ILE A 22 8.65 3.31 10.32
N ALA A 23 8.69 2.91 11.60
CA ALA A 23 9.81 2.17 12.16
C ALA A 23 10.01 0.81 11.48
N LEU A 24 8.91 0.11 11.21
CA LEU A 24 8.90 -1.16 10.50
C LEU A 24 9.42 -1.01 9.06
N LEU A 25 8.90 -0.03 8.30
CA LEU A 25 9.35 0.26 6.93
C LEU A 25 10.82 0.69 6.83
N LEU A 26 11.36 1.32 7.89
CA LEU A 26 12.77 1.70 7.96
C LEU A 26 13.67 0.57 8.49
N ASN A 27 13.09 -0.54 8.97
CA ASN A 27 13.76 -1.58 9.74
C ASN A 27 14.59 -0.99 10.90
N LYS A 28 13.94 -0.19 11.74
CA LYS A 28 14.55 0.53 12.87
C LYS A 28 13.71 0.45 14.15
N PRO A 29 14.32 0.70 15.32
CA PRO A 29 13.57 0.88 16.56
C PRO A 29 12.60 2.05 16.46
N ILE A 30 11.42 1.90 17.08
CA ILE A 30 10.37 2.93 17.08
C ILE A 30 10.83 4.29 17.61
N GLU A 31 11.77 4.30 18.56
CA GLU A 31 12.32 5.54 19.12
C GLU A 31 13.13 6.36 18.09
N SER A 32 13.75 5.71 17.09
CA SER A 32 14.40 6.39 15.98
C SER A 32 13.37 7.16 15.14
N ALA A 33 12.27 6.48 14.78
CA ALA A 33 11.17 7.08 14.03
C ALA A 33 10.56 8.27 14.80
N LYS A 34 10.26 8.11 16.10
CA LYS A 34 9.74 9.18 16.95
C LYS A 34 10.66 10.38 17.05
N THR A 35 11.97 10.17 17.17
CA THR A 35 12.97 11.25 17.26
C THR A 35 13.07 12.04 15.96
N ASN A 36 13.08 11.36 14.82
CA ASN A 36 13.05 12.01 13.50
C ASN A 36 11.74 12.77 13.28
N LEU A 37 10.59 12.21 13.68
CA LEU A 37 9.30 12.89 13.62
C LEU A 37 9.32 14.18 14.44
N LYS A 38 9.80 14.17 15.70
CA LYS A 38 9.96 15.41 16.50
C LYS A 38 10.79 16.48 15.79
N THR A 39 11.86 16.08 15.09
CA THR A 39 12.71 17.00 14.31
C THR A 39 11.97 17.59 13.12
N LEU A 40 11.25 16.75 12.37
CA LEU A 40 10.42 17.17 11.23
C LEU A 40 9.24 18.05 11.66
N GLN A 41 8.73 17.88 12.89
CA GLN A 41 7.65 18.70 13.44
C GLN A 41 8.04 20.17 13.55
N LYS A 42 9.27 20.46 13.97
CA LYS A 42 9.80 21.84 14.03
C LYS A 42 9.77 22.54 12.66
N LYS A 43 9.89 21.77 11.58
CA LYS A 43 9.84 22.26 10.19
C LYS A 43 8.42 22.37 9.62
N GLN A 44 7.42 21.88 10.35
CA GLN A 44 5.99 21.84 9.96
C GLN A 44 5.74 21.07 8.65
N LEU A 45 6.53 20.04 8.36
CA LEU A 45 6.43 19.26 7.10
C LEU A 45 5.36 18.16 7.14
N TYR A 46 4.78 17.86 8.31
CA TYR A 46 3.68 16.93 8.45
C TYR A 46 2.64 17.45 9.47
N LYS A 47 1.46 16.82 9.48
CA LYS A 47 0.40 17.01 10.48
C LYS A 47 0.17 15.69 11.24
N ILE A 48 -0.38 15.81 12.45
CA ILE A 48 -0.69 14.68 13.32
C ILE A 48 -2.20 14.63 13.50
N ASP A 49 -2.79 13.50 13.17
CA ASP A 49 -4.11 13.12 13.66
C ASP A 49 -3.97 12.36 14.98
N LYS A 50 -4.74 12.79 15.99
CA LYS A 50 -4.73 12.22 17.35
C LYS A 50 -6.07 11.61 17.74
N THR A 51 -6.99 11.44 16.79
CA THR A 51 -8.33 10.90 17.04
C THR A 51 -8.33 9.40 17.37
N THR A 52 -7.26 8.68 17.05
CA THR A 52 -7.10 7.27 17.41
C THR A 52 -6.08 7.08 18.53
N ARG A 53 -6.03 5.86 19.10
CA ARG A 53 -5.03 5.48 20.12
C ARG A 53 -3.58 5.68 19.63
N LYS A 54 -3.35 5.55 18.32
CA LYS A 54 -2.03 5.80 17.70
C LYS A 54 -2.06 7.15 16.98
N ASN A 55 -0.96 7.89 17.06
CA ASN A 55 -0.81 9.09 16.25
C ASN A 55 -0.65 8.71 14.78
N ILE A 56 -1.39 9.39 13.91
CA ILE A 56 -1.31 9.20 12.47
C ILE A 56 -0.65 10.43 11.85
N TYR A 57 0.44 10.20 11.15
CA TYR A 57 1.27 11.23 10.54
C TYR A 57 0.96 11.31 9.06
N PHE A 58 0.82 12.51 8.51
CA PHE A 58 0.59 12.73 7.08
C PHE A 58 1.16 14.07 6.62
N LEU A 59 1.53 14.19 5.34
CA LEU A 59 2.17 15.40 4.84
C LEU A 59 1.29 16.64 5.03
N SER A 60 1.91 17.73 5.51
CA SER A 60 1.28 19.04 5.54
C SER A 60 1.24 19.65 4.14
N HIS A 61 0.56 20.79 3.97
CA HIS A 61 0.61 21.51 2.70
C HIS A 61 2.06 21.85 2.29
N LYS A 62 2.85 22.36 3.25
CA LYS A 62 4.27 22.64 3.09
C LYS A 62 5.09 21.38 2.81
N GLY A 63 4.77 20.27 3.50
CA GLY A 63 5.38 18.97 3.28
C GLY A 63 5.20 18.46 1.86
N ASN A 64 3.99 18.59 1.31
CA ASN A 64 3.69 18.21 -0.06
C ASN A 64 4.53 19.01 -1.07
N THR A 65 4.63 20.34 -0.91
CA THR A 65 5.53 21.16 -1.75
C THR A 65 6.98 20.71 -1.65
N PHE A 66 7.43 20.44 -0.42
CA PHE A 66 8.81 20.08 -0.15
C PHE A 66 9.24 18.78 -0.87
N VAL A 67 8.33 17.82 -1.00
CA VAL A 67 8.56 16.57 -1.75
C VAL A 67 8.15 16.65 -3.23
N GLY A 68 7.94 17.87 -3.77
CA GLY A 68 7.70 18.10 -5.19
C GLY A 68 6.26 17.84 -5.66
N ARG A 69 5.27 17.73 -4.76
CA ARG A 69 3.87 17.51 -5.15
C ARG A 69 3.16 18.80 -5.56
N VAL A 70 2.47 18.74 -6.70
CA VAL A 70 1.57 19.81 -7.16
C VAL A 70 0.37 19.94 -6.20
N HIS A 71 0.19 21.15 -5.68
CA HIS A 71 -0.81 21.56 -4.71
C HIS A 71 -2.26 21.29 -5.13
N LYS A 72 -2.84 20.09 -4.93
CA LYS A 72 -4.30 19.97 -5.19
C LYS A 72 -5.19 19.26 -4.17
N LYS A 73 -4.75 18.44 -3.21
CA LYS A 73 -5.69 17.89 -2.20
C LYS A 73 -5.04 17.64 -0.83
N ASN A 74 -5.74 18.04 0.23
CA ASN A 74 -5.43 17.62 1.60
C ASN A 74 -5.52 16.10 1.71
N ILE A 75 -4.56 15.47 2.38
CA ILE A 75 -4.63 14.05 2.73
C ILE A 75 -5.73 13.91 3.80
N LYS A 76 -6.79 13.17 3.46
CA LYS A 76 -7.81 12.74 4.42
C LYS A 76 -7.42 11.38 4.97
N VAL A 77 -7.41 11.24 6.29
CA VAL A 77 -7.21 9.96 6.97
C VAL A 77 -8.49 9.15 6.90
N ASN A 78 -8.40 7.89 6.47
CA ASN A 78 -9.52 6.96 6.51
C ASN A 78 -9.27 5.89 7.59
N TYR A 79 -10.04 5.97 8.69
CA TYR A 79 -9.84 5.10 9.84
C TYR A 79 -10.24 3.65 9.61
N TYR A 80 -11.19 3.39 8.72
CA TYR A 80 -11.64 2.04 8.40
C TYR A 80 -10.53 1.22 7.72
N GLU A 81 -9.60 1.89 7.04
CA GLU A 81 -8.59 1.28 6.18
C GLU A 81 -7.21 1.14 6.88
N LEU A 82 -7.05 1.62 8.12
CA LEU A 82 -5.75 1.58 8.83
C LEU A 82 -5.24 0.16 9.10
N ALA A 83 -6.14 -0.79 9.38
CA ALA A 83 -5.78 -2.18 9.60
C ALA A 83 -5.22 -2.83 8.33
N HIS A 84 -5.77 -2.46 7.17
CA HIS A 84 -5.32 -2.95 5.86
C HIS A 84 -3.93 -2.45 5.54
N GLN A 85 -3.69 -1.16 5.74
CA GLN A 85 -2.36 -0.60 5.56
C GLN A 85 -1.31 -1.24 6.48
N ASP A 86 -1.65 -1.50 7.74
CA ASP A 86 -0.76 -2.17 8.69
C ASP A 86 -0.41 -3.59 8.23
N MET A 87 -1.41 -4.32 7.75
CA MET A 87 -1.27 -5.65 7.16
C MET A 87 -0.29 -5.64 5.98
N LEU A 88 -0.50 -4.71 5.05
CA LEU A 88 0.31 -4.55 3.85
C LEU A 88 1.78 -4.27 4.17
N ILE A 89 2.03 -3.38 5.12
CA ILE A 89 3.38 -3.00 5.54
C ILE A 89 4.09 -4.19 6.20
N LYS A 90 3.39 -4.93 7.08
CA LYS A 90 3.93 -6.13 7.71
C LYS A 90 4.25 -7.21 6.70
N TRP A 91 3.35 -7.43 5.74
CA TRP A 91 3.56 -8.40 4.67
C TRP A 91 4.75 -8.01 3.80
N LEU A 92 4.85 -6.76 3.37
CA LEU A 92 6.02 -6.25 2.65
C LEU A 92 7.34 -6.49 3.39
N CYS A 93 7.37 -6.19 4.69
CA CYS A 93 8.59 -6.33 5.49
C CYS A 93 8.97 -7.79 5.77
N SER A 94 8.08 -8.76 5.52
CA SER A 94 8.40 -10.18 5.66
C SER A 94 8.98 -10.80 4.38
N GLN A 95 8.94 -10.10 3.24
CA GLN A 95 9.47 -10.61 1.98
C GLN A 95 10.96 -10.25 1.85
N THR A 96 11.80 -11.23 1.52
CA THR A 96 13.26 -11.07 1.46
C THR A 96 13.79 -10.78 0.05
N ASP A 97 12.94 -10.86 -0.99
CA ASP A 97 13.30 -10.89 -2.42
C ASP A 97 12.44 -9.97 -3.30
N ILE A 98 11.96 -8.85 -2.74
CA ILE A 98 11.25 -7.79 -3.50
C ILE A 98 12.19 -6.64 -3.85
N GLU A 99 12.31 -6.31 -5.14
CA GLU A 99 13.03 -5.14 -5.65
C GLU A 99 12.13 -3.91 -5.72
N HIS A 100 10.85 -4.11 -6.07
CA HIS A 100 9.93 -3.03 -6.33
C HIS A 100 8.55 -3.25 -5.72
N TYR A 101 8.02 -2.19 -5.12
CA TYR A 101 6.63 -2.11 -4.71
C TYR A 101 6.05 -0.79 -5.16
N GLN A 102 4.80 -0.85 -5.63
CA GLN A 102 4.02 0.31 -5.96
C GLN A 102 2.63 0.20 -5.38
N THR A 103 2.16 1.33 -4.90
CA THR A 103 0.81 1.53 -4.40
C THR A 103 -0.02 2.10 -5.55
N GLU A 104 -1.27 1.67 -5.76
CA GLU A 104 -2.16 2.22 -6.81
C GLU A 104 -2.36 3.74 -6.64
N ARG A 105 -2.08 4.26 -5.46
CA ARG A 105 -2.02 5.67 -5.11
C ARG A 105 -0.82 6.35 -5.74
N GLU A 106 0.38 5.75 -5.74
CA GLU A 106 1.53 6.29 -6.49
C GLU A 106 1.17 6.44 -7.96
N LEU A 107 0.59 5.39 -8.58
CA LEU A 107 0.12 5.42 -9.97
C LEU A 107 -0.97 6.49 -10.20
N LYS A 108 -1.92 6.60 -9.27
CA LYS A 108 -2.97 7.62 -9.31
C LYS A 108 -2.43 9.03 -9.09
N MET A 109 -1.37 9.18 -8.31
CA MET A 109 -0.71 10.45 -8.06
C MET A 109 0.06 10.92 -9.28
N GLU A 110 0.78 10.02 -9.96
CA GLU A 110 1.41 10.29 -11.26
C GLU A 110 0.39 10.77 -12.31
N ASN A 111 -0.78 10.14 -12.33
CA ASN A 111 -1.85 10.44 -13.28
C ASN A 111 -2.84 11.54 -12.81
N GLY A 112 -2.57 12.22 -11.67
CA GLY A 112 -3.43 13.29 -11.15
C GLY A 112 -4.83 12.87 -10.64
N ASN A 113 -5.08 11.58 -10.45
CA ASN A 113 -6.38 10.99 -10.13
C ASN A 113 -6.47 10.41 -8.70
N LEU A 114 -6.53 11.27 -7.69
CA LEU A 114 -6.62 10.88 -6.27
C LEU A 114 -8.05 10.56 -5.82
N ASN A 115 -8.56 9.38 -6.17
CA ASN A 115 -9.95 9.00 -5.88
C ASN A 115 -10.14 7.73 -5.01
N ALA A 116 -9.06 7.08 -4.54
CA ALA A 116 -9.16 5.93 -3.61
C ALA A 116 -7.85 5.64 -2.86
N TYR A 117 -7.90 4.77 -1.84
CA TYR A 117 -6.74 4.14 -1.22
C TYR A 117 -5.97 3.30 -2.26
N PRO A 118 -4.63 3.20 -2.14
CA PRO A 118 -3.85 2.32 -3.00
C PRO A 118 -4.15 0.84 -2.76
N ASP A 119 -4.55 0.11 -3.81
CA ASP A 119 -4.26 -1.32 -3.84
C ASP A 119 -2.73 -1.50 -3.93
N LEU A 120 -2.13 -2.41 -3.16
CA LEU A 120 -0.69 -2.69 -3.26
C LEU A 120 -0.40 -3.63 -4.44
N ILE A 121 0.62 -3.30 -5.22
CA ILE A 121 1.16 -4.13 -6.29
C ILE A 121 2.65 -4.30 -6.03
N ILE A 122 3.08 -5.54 -5.97
CA ILE A 122 4.47 -5.92 -5.71
C ILE A 122 4.94 -6.87 -6.78
N THR A 123 6.19 -6.70 -7.20
CA THR A 123 6.81 -7.54 -8.22
C THR A 123 8.10 -8.12 -7.64
N LYS A 124 8.30 -9.43 -7.84
CA LYS A 124 9.56 -10.09 -7.47
C LYS A 124 10.73 -9.62 -8.34
N ASN A 125 11.94 -9.83 -7.84
CA ASN A 125 13.20 -9.49 -8.52
C ASN A 125 13.33 -10.08 -9.94
N ASP A 126 12.72 -11.24 -10.21
CA ASP A 126 12.78 -11.93 -11.50
C ASP A 126 11.54 -11.69 -12.36
N ASP A 127 10.67 -10.76 -11.98
CA ASP A 127 9.39 -10.46 -12.61
C ASP A 127 8.48 -11.69 -12.82
N SER A 128 8.73 -12.79 -12.09
CA SER A 128 7.98 -14.04 -12.22
C SER A 128 6.67 -14.04 -11.44
N GLU A 129 6.59 -13.21 -10.39
CA GLU A 129 5.48 -13.15 -9.46
C GLU A 129 5.01 -11.71 -9.26
N ILE A 130 3.68 -11.54 -9.22
CA ILE A 130 3.04 -10.29 -8.85
C ILE A 130 2.09 -10.55 -7.69
N TYR A 131 2.21 -9.72 -6.66
CA TYR A 131 1.34 -9.76 -5.50
C TYR A 131 0.42 -8.56 -5.52
N VAL A 132 -0.89 -8.82 -5.46
CA VAL A 132 -1.92 -7.79 -5.56
C VAL A 132 -2.86 -7.88 -4.39
N GLU A 133 -2.91 -6.83 -3.57
CA GLU A 133 -3.87 -6.74 -2.47
C GLU A 133 -5.20 -6.13 -2.92
N PHE A 134 -6.29 -6.60 -2.29
CA PHE A 134 -7.64 -6.08 -2.45
C PHE A 134 -8.34 -5.88 -1.10
N GLU A 135 -9.04 -4.76 -1.01
CA GLU A 135 -10.07 -4.53 -0.02
C GLU A 135 -11.44 -5.04 -0.50
N ARG A 136 -12.35 -5.37 0.42
CA ARG A 136 -13.77 -5.63 0.10
C ARG A 136 -14.59 -4.33 0.16
N THR A 137 -14.74 -3.70 -0.98
CA THR A 137 -15.62 -2.55 -1.22
C THR A 137 -16.68 -2.93 -2.24
N GLN A 138 -17.74 -2.11 -2.39
CA GLN A 138 -18.70 -2.27 -3.49
C GLN A 138 -18.03 -2.23 -4.88
N LYS A 139 -16.86 -1.59 -4.99
CA LYS A 139 -16.10 -1.48 -6.25
C LYS A 139 -15.15 -2.64 -6.50
N SER A 140 -14.90 -3.49 -5.51
CA SER A 140 -13.90 -4.56 -5.60
C SER A 140 -14.13 -5.52 -6.76
N PRO A 141 -15.37 -5.89 -7.13
CA PRO A 141 -15.62 -6.67 -8.33
C PRO A 141 -15.05 -6.04 -9.60
N SER A 142 -15.33 -4.75 -9.81
CA SER A 142 -14.84 -4.02 -10.98
C SER A 142 -13.33 -3.81 -10.98
N ARG A 143 -12.74 -3.57 -9.80
CA ARG A 143 -11.28 -3.39 -9.66
C ARG A 143 -10.52 -4.68 -9.92
N PHE A 144 -11.00 -5.78 -9.33
CA PHE A 144 -10.42 -7.10 -9.52
C PHE A 144 -10.39 -7.46 -10.99
N LYS A 145 -11.54 -7.36 -11.67
CA LYS A 145 -11.63 -7.64 -13.10
C LYS A 145 -10.67 -6.77 -13.92
N LYS A 146 -10.64 -5.47 -13.67
CA LYS A 146 -9.73 -4.55 -14.37
C LYS A 146 -8.25 -4.92 -14.19
N LYS A 147 -7.84 -5.33 -12.99
CA LYS A 147 -6.46 -5.77 -12.75
C LYS A 147 -6.16 -7.10 -13.42
N LEU A 148 -7.07 -8.08 -13.32
CA LEU A 148 -6.95 -9.36 -13.99
C LEU A 148 -6.83 -9.18 -15.52
N ASP A 149 -7.69 -8.35 -16.12
CA ASP A 149 -7.64 -7.99 -17.54
C ASP A 149 -6.26 -7.39 -17.90
N GLY A 150 -5.74 -6.49 -17.05
CA GLY A 150 -4.43 -5.85 -17.23
C GLY A 150 -3.25 -6.83 -17.19
N HIS A 151 -3.34 -7.91 -16.41
CA HIS A 151 -2.26 -8.90 -16.26
C HIS A 151 -2.48 -10.18 -17.07
N THR A 152 -3.57 -10.29 -17.84
CA THR A 152 -3.90 -11.51 -18.61
C THR A 152 -2.80 -11.93 -19.57
N LYS A 153 -2.16 -10.98 -20.28
CA LYS A 153 -1.04 -11.30 -21.19
C LYS A 153 0.17 -11.88 -20.45
N TRP A 154 0.46 -11.35 -19.27
CA TRP A 154 1.59 -11.79 -18.44
C TRP A 154 1.35 -13.18 -17.84
N LEU A 155 0.14 -13.44 -17.31
CA LEU A 155 -0.31 -14.78 -16.91
C LEU A 155 -0.18 -15.79 -18.06
N ARG A 156 -0.56 -15.41 -19.29
CA ARG A 156 -0.42 -16.29 -20.47
C ARG A 156 1.03 -16.66 -20.79
N ASN A 157 1.99 -15.83 -20.39
CA ASN A 157 3.42 -16.07 -20.57
C ASN A 157 4.06 -16.82 -19.40
N GLY A 158 3.29 -17.28 -18.40
CA GLY A 158 3.77 -18.12 -17.31
C GLY A 158 4.03 -17.37 -15.99
N GLY A 159 3.74 -16.07 -15.92
CA GLY A 159 3.79 -15.33 -14.66
C GLY A 159 2.72 -15.76 -13.67
N GLN A 160 2.98 -15.59 -12.37
CA GLN A 160 2.10 -16.00 -11.28
C GLN A 160 1.52 -14.83 -10.48
N ILE A 161 0.19 -14.77 -10.30
CA ILE A 161 -0.45 -13.74 -9.47
C ILE A 161 -0.87 -14.30 -8.12
N TYR A 162 -0.47 -13.59 -7.07
CA TYR A 162 -0.90 -13.83 -5.69
C TYR A 162 -1.87 -12.74 -5.25
N TRP A 163 -3.13 -13.11 -5.05
CA TRP A 163 -4.20 -12.24 -4.61
C TRP A 163 -4.27 -12.24 -3.08
N ILE A 164 -3.82 -11.15 -2.45
CA ILE A 164 -3.76 -11.04 -1.00
C ILE A 164 -5.03 -10.36 -0.48
N THR A 165 -5.63 -10.96 0.55
CA THR A 165 -6.87 -10.46 1.15
C THR A 165 -6.89 -10.61 2.66
N PRO A 166 -7.51 -9.67 3.39
CA PRO A 166 -7.64 -9.72 4.85
C PRO A 166 -8.74 -10.66 5.36
N THR A 167 -9.67 -11.10 4.49
CA THR A 167 -10.84 -11.89 4.93
C THR A 167 -11.06 -13.13 4.10
N GLN A 168 -11.51 -14.20 4.76
CA GLN A 168 -11.95 -15.45 4.12
C GLN A 168 -13.09 -15.22 3.13
N THR A 169 -14.02 -14.30 3.44
CA THR A 169 -15.15 -14.04 2.54
C THR A 169 -14.69 -13.45 1.21
N LEU A 170 -13.75 -12.49 1.24
CA LEU A 170 -13.20 -11.92 0.02
C LEU A 170 -12.33 -12.94 -0.73
N ALA A 171 -11.56 -13.76 -0.01
CA ALA A 171 -10.78 -14.85 -0.59
C ALA A 171 -11.66 -15.82 -1.38
N ASN A 172 -12.73 -16.30 -0.77
CA ASN A 172 -13.69 -17.19 -1.42
C ASN A 172 -14.34 -16.52 -2.64
N TRP A 173 -14.60 -15.22 -2.59
CA TRP A 173 -15.18 -14.48 -3.72
C TRP A 173 -14.18 -14.36 -4.89
N ILE A 174 -12.92 -14.04 -4.61
CA ILE A 174 -11.84 -13.97 -5.62
C ILE A 174 -11.63 -15.34 -6.27
N GLN A 175 -11.53 -16.40 -5.46
CA GLN A 175 -11.36 -17.76 -5.97
C GLN A 175 -12.48 -18.12 -6.94
N ARG A 176 -13.74 -17.83 -6.59
CA ARG A 176 -14.89 -18.05 -7.49
C ARG A 176 -14.84 -17.21 -8.77
N GLN A 177 -14.13 -16.09 -8.81
CA GLN A 177 -13.94 -15.35 -10.07
C GLN A 177 -12.86 -16.02 -10.91
N ILE A 178 -11.76 -16.42 -10.29
CA ILE A 178 -10.68 -17.18 -10.95
C ILE A 178 -11.24 -18.47 -11.56
N ASP A 179 -12.08 -19.20 -10.82
CA ASP A 179 -12.68 -20.46 -11.31
C ASP A 179 -13.67 -20.27 -12.47
N LYS A 180 -14.18 -19.05 -12.68
CA LYS A 180 -15.11 -18.72 -13.79
C LYS A 180 -14.39 -18.30 -15.05
N ASP A 181 -13.21 -17.70 -14.91
CA ASP A 181 -12.38 -17.34 -16.04
C ASP A 181 -11.55 -18.58 -16.39
N ASP A 182 -11.69 -19.13 -17.60
CA ASP A 182 -10.91 -20.30 -18.12
C ASP A 182 -9.38 -20.08 -18.15
N PHE A 183 -8.87 -19.00 -17.56
CA PHE A 183 -7.47 -18.62 -17.57
C PHE A 183 -6.70 -19.18 -16.39
N LYS A 184 -5.99 -20.29 -16.65
CA LYS A 184 -4.77 -20.73 -15.97
C LYS A 184 -4.85 -20.59 -14.45
N ILE A 185 -5.82 -21.28 -13.85
CA ILE A 185 -6.08 -21.29 -12.40
C ILE A 185 -4.80 -21.66 -11.64
N GLU A 186 -3.94 -22.51 -12.21
CA GLU A 186 -2.66 -22.91 -11.62
C GLU A 186 -1.63 -21.78 -11.45
N LEU A 187 -1.77 -20.67 -12.19
CA LEU A 187 -0.88 -19.51 -12.09
C LEU A 187 -1.45 -18.41 -11.19
N GLN A 188 -2.55 -18.69 -10.50
CA GLN A 188 -3.21 -17.73 -9.63
C GLN A 188 -3.43 -18.35 -8.25
N GLN A 189 -3.07 -17.62 -7.19
CA GLN A 189 -3.24 -18.08 -5.82
C GLN A 189 -3.90 -17.01 -4.97
N VAL A 190 -4.79 -17.42 -4.06
CA VAL A 190 -5.44 -16.51 -3.11
C VAL A 190 -4.82 -16.71 -1.73
N ILE A 191 -4.19 -15.68 -1.20
CA ILE A 191 -3.55 -15.68 0.12
C ILE A 191 -4.44 -14.91 1.11
N ILE A 192 -4.75 -15.55 2.23
CA ILE A 192 -5.40 -14.90 3.36
C ILE A 192 -4.30 -14.46 4.33
N TRP A 193 -4.13 -13.16 4.47
CA TRP A 193 -3.26 -12.61 5.49
C TRP A 193 -4.10 -12.04 6.62
N SER A 194 -4.20 -12.79 7.71
CA SER A 194 -4.97 -12.40 8.90
C SER A 194 -4.21 -11.31 9.68
N THR A 195 -4.92 -10.28 10.12
CA THR A 195 -4.38 -9.24 11.01
C THR A 195 -4.46 -9.60 12.50
N GLN A 196 -4.63 -10.88 12.84
CA GLN A 196 -4.69 -11.33 14.25
C GLN A 196 -3.46 -10.87 15.05
#